data_AF-A0A2J7Z9F9-F1
#
_entry.id   AF-A0A2J7Z9F9-F1
#
_cell.length_a   1.000
_cell.length_b   1.000
_cell.length_c   1.000
_cell.angle_alpha   90.00
_cell.angle_beta   90.00
_cell.angle_gamma   90.00
#
_symmetry.space_group_name_H-M   'P 1'
#
loop_
_entity.id
_entity.type
_entity.pdbx_description
1 polymer ?
#
loop_
_entity_poly.entity_id
_entity_poly.type
_entity_poly.pdbx_seq_one_letter_code
_entity_poly.pdbx_strand_id
1 'polypeptide(L)'
;MSPVSSPTPGRPTRRLPPSARPPRPSPFDLRRPPLDRCSTHPPPPRLPWSPTLNAAPADQIRLLDVQALDVRLSQLAHKRRTLPEHTEIDTLNADHTQLRDLLIAAQTEESDTAREQTKAEQDVEQVRQRAARDQKRLDSGAVTSPKDLENLQHEIASLAKRQGDLEDIVLEVMERRESIQERAAELTERVESLQAKIGDATSRRDAAAEGIDNEIATATKEREVIAGTIPADLLGLYDKLRGQQGGIGAARLYQRRCDGCRQELAITELNEVRSAAPDTVVRCENCRRILVRTPESGL
;
A
#
# COMPACT_ATOMS: atom_id res chain seq x y z
N MET A 1 14.57 26.10 -22.39
CA MET A 1 13.65 26.12 -23.56
C MET A 1 12.91 24.80 -23.57
N SER A 2 11.73 24.78 -22.95
CA SER A 2 10.84 23.61 -22.87
C SER A 2 9.57 23.94 -23.67
N PRO A 3 9.03 23.05 -24.51
CA PRO A 3 7.87 23.39 -25.32
C PRO A 3 6.58 23.25 -24.53
N VAL A 4 5.70 24.24 -24.71
CA VAL A 4 4.37 24.35 -24.15
C VAL A 4 3.40 23.48 -24.96
N SER A 5 2.73 22.53 -24.31
CA SER A 5 1.68 21.70 -24.91
C SER A 5 0.32 22.40 -24.84
N SER A 6 -0.32 22.58 -25.99
CA SER A 6 -1.66 23.14 -26.16
C SER A 6 -2.76 22.06 -26.03
N PRO A 7 -3.97 22.40 -25.55
CA PRO A 7 -5.04 21.41 -25.35
C PRO A 7 -5.93 21.24 -26.59
N THR A 8 -6.26 19.98 -26.89
CA THR A 8 -7.18 19.52 -27.95
C THR A 8 -8.66 19.84 -27.63
N PRO A 9 -9.50 20.21 -28.62
CA PRO A 9 -10.93 20.46 -28.40
C PRO A 9 -11.77 19.17 -28.40
N GLY A 10 -12.78 19.15 -27.53
CA GLY A 10 -13.68 18.02 -27.28
C GLY A 10 -14.66 17.69 -28.40
N ARG A 11 -15.03 16.40 -28.48
CA ARG A 11 -15.97 15.81 -29.43
C ARG A 11 -17.43 16.14 -29.08
N PRO A 12 -18.32 16.42 -30.05
CA PRO A 12 -19.74 16.64 -29.78
C PRO A 12 -20.50 15.32 -29.57
N THR A 13 -21.36 15.28 -28.55
CA THR A 13 -22.24 14.14 -28.24
C THR A 13 -23.47 14.14 -29.16
N ARG A 14 -23.70 13.00 -29.82
CA ARG A 14 -24.82 12.77 -30.74
C ARG A 14 -26.07 12.40 -29.93
N ARG A 15 -27.13 13.21 -29.98
CA ARG A 15 -28.43 12.90 -29.39
C ARG A 15 -29.10 11.75 -30.15
N LEU A 16 -29.56 10.73 -29.42
CA LEU A 16 -30.40 9.64 -29.92
C LEU A 16 -31.87 10.11 -30.04
N PRO A 17 -32.61 9.70 -31.09
CA PRO A 17 -34.04 10.00 -31.22
C PRO A 17 -34.92 9.10 -30.32
N PRO A 18 -36.14 9.53 -29.97
CA PRO A 18 -37.04 8.78 -29.10
C PRO A 18 -37.66 7.56 -29.79
N SER A 19 -37.79 6.46 -29.04
CA SER A 19 -38.35 5.18 -29.47
C SER A 19 -39.87 5.24 -29.68
N ALA A 20 -40.33 4.74 -30.83
CA ALA A 20 -41.75 4.55 -31.14
C ALA A 20 -42.31 3.36 -30.34
N ARG A 21 -43.49 3.55 -29.72
CA ARG A 21 -44.23 2.48 -29.03
C ARG A 21 -44.90 1.53 -30.03
N PRO A 22 -44.91 0.21 -29.79
CA PRO A 22 -45.65 -0.73 -30.62
C PRO A 22 -47.17 -0.66 -30.35
N PRO A 23 -48.02 -1.04 -31.33
CA PRO A 23 -49.47 -1.03 -31.18
C PRO A 23 -49.97 -2.17 -30.27
N ARG A 24 -51.12 -1.93 -29.62
CA ARG A 24 -51.80 -2.88 -28.73
C ARG A 24 -52.51 -3.98 -29.56
N PRO A 25 -52.48 -5.25 -29.12
CA PRO A 25 -53.24 -6.32 -29.78
C PRO A 25 -54.73 -6.26 -29.41
N SER A 26 -55.59 -6.66 -30.35
CA SER A 26 -57.04 -6.77 -30.22
C SER A 26 -57.47 -7.96 -29.36
N PRO A 27 -58.63 -7.89 -28.67
CA PRO A 27 -59.19 -9.04 -27.95
C PRO A 27 -59.94 -9.96 -28.93
N PHE A 28 -60.11 -11.23 -28.54
CA PHE A 28 -60.77 -12.36 -29.23
C PHE A 28 -59.84 -13.33 -29.96
N ASP A 29 -59.46 -14.41 -29.27
CA ASP A 29 -60.04 -15.72 -29.57
C ASP A 29 -59.78 -16.71 -28.43
N LEU A 30 -60.84 -17.04 -27.69
CA LEU A 30 -60.85 -18.08 -26.66
C LEU A 30 -61.10 -19.44 -27.33
N ARG A 31 -60.05 -20.23 -27.54
CA ARG A 31 -60.18 -21.69 -27.70
C ARG A 31 -59.15 -22.39 -26.82
N ARG A 32 -59.63 -23.01 -25.74
CA ARG A 32 -58.86 -23.89 -24.86
C ARG A 32 -58.55 -25.20 -25.61
N PRO A 33 -57.30 -25.68 -25.65
CA PRO A 33 -57.02 -27.06 -26.00
C PRO A 33 -57.32 -28.00 -24.81
N PRO A 34 -57.65 -29.27 -25.06
CA PRO A 34 -58.02 -30.23 -24.02
C PRO A 34 -56.80 -30.61 -23.16
N LEU A 35 -57.06 -30.87 -21.88
CA LEU A 35 -56.09 -31.40 -20.92
C LEU A 35 -55.76 -32.85 -21.28
N ASP A 36 -54.73 -33.06 -22.09
CA ASP A 36 -54.19 -34.40 -22.34
C ASP A 36 -53.11 -34.76 -21.29
N ARG A 37 -53.52 -35.70 -20.43
CA ARG A 37 -52.75 -36.77 -19.75
C ARG A 37 -51.37 -36.41 -19.20
N CYS A 38 -51.29 -36.39 -17.87
CA CYS A 38 -50.07 -36.62 -17.10
C CYS A 38 -49.39 -37.93 -17.54
N SER A 39 -48.38 -37.84 -18.40
CA SER A 39 -47.37 -38.88 -18.55
C SER A 39 -46.45 -38.83 -17.33
N THR A 40 -46.65 -39.74 -16.39
CA THR A 40 -45.70 -40.04 -15.31
C THR A 40 -44.47 -40.71 -15.91
N HIS A 41 -43.53 -39.92 -16.42
CA HIS A 41 -42.18 -40.41 -16.63
C HIS A 41 -41.47 -40.45 -15.27
N PRO A 42 -40.94 -41.60 -14.83
CA PRO A 42 -40.00 -41.60 -13.72
C PRO A 42 -38.80 -40.72 -14.10
N PRO A 43 -38.25 -39.92 -13.17
CA PRO A 43 -37.04 -39.16 -13.46
C PRO A 43 -35.94 -40.13 -13.90
N PRO A 44 -35.11 -39.78 -14.90
CA PRO A 44 -34.00 -40.62 -15.29
C PRO A 44 -33.10 -40.88 -14.09
N PRO A 45 -32.50 -42.09 -13.95
CA PRO A 45 -31.51 -42.33 -12.93
C PRO A 45 -30.41 -41.28 -13.07
N ARG A 46 -30.14 -40.56 -11.98
CA ARG A 46 -29.02 -39.60 -11.93
C ARG A 46 -27.75 -40.41 -12.09
N LEU A 47 -27.22 -40.47 -13.30
CA LEU A 47 -25.89 -41.00 -13.55
C LEU A 47 -24.92 -40.15 -12.71
N PRO A 48 -24.05 -40.78 -11.89
CA PRO A 48 -23.13 -40.04 -11.05
C PRO A 48 -22.29 -39.13 -11.93
N TRP A 49 -22.41 -37.82 -11.72
CA TRP A 49 -21.59 -36.85 -12.39
C TRP A 49 -20.12 -37.12 -12.02
N SER A 50 -19.28 -37.20 -13.04
CA SER A 50 -17.82 -37.46 -13.08
C SER A 50 -17.34 -38.91 -12.89
N PRO A 51 -16.28 -39.32 -13.64
CA PRO A 51 -15.64 -40.61 -13.44
C PRO A 51 -15.27 -40.78 -11.97
N THR A 52 -15.69 -41.89 -11.39
CA THR A 52 -15.41 -42.25 -10.00
C THR A 52 -13.91 -42.42 -9.83
N LEU A 53 -13.27 -41.39 -9.27
CA LEU A 53 -11.91 -41.50 -8.77
C LEU A 53 -11.98 -42.29 -7.46
N ASN A 54 -11.22 -43.38 -7.41
CA ASN A 54 -11.10 -44.20 -6.20
C ASN A 54 -9.71 -43.99 -5.60
N ALA A 55 -9.66 -43.83 -4.28
CA ALA A 55 -8.43 -43.67 -3.51
C ALA A 55 -8.61 -44.34 -2.14
N ALA A 56 -7.54 -44.94 -1.59
CA ALA A 56 -7.65 -45.64 -0.31
C ALA A 56 -8.16 -44.68 0.79
N PRO A 57 -8.99 -45.15 1.75
CA PRO A 57 -9.50 -44.30 2.83
C PRO A 57 -8.39 -43.56 3.61
N ALA A 58 -7.23 -44.20 3.78
CA ALA A 58 -6.06 -43.60 4.40
C ALA A 58 -5.53 -42.38 3.62
N ASP A 59 -5.54 -42.44 2.29
CA ASP A 59 -5.08 -41.33 1.43
C ASP A 59 -6.09 -40.18 1.41
N GLN A 60 -7.39 -40.49 1.49
CA GLN A 60 -8.44 -39.48 1.66
C GLN A 60 -8.29 -38.74 3.00
N ILE A 61 -7.95 -39.45 4.09
CA ILE A 61 -7.70 -38.84 5.40
C ILE A 61 -6.45 -37.96 5.37
N ARG A 62 -5.34 -38.43 4.78
CA ARG A 62 -4.11 -37.62 4.60
C ARG A 62 -4.34 -36.33 3.84
N LEU A 63 -5.35 -36.29 2.97
CA LEU A 63 -5.75 -35.07 2.26
C LEU A 63 -6.24 -33.96 3.21
N LEU A 64 -6.81 -34.32 4.36
CA LEU A 64 -7.18 -33.36 5.41
C LEU A 64 -5.93 -32.75 6.06
N ASP A 65 -4.85 -33.52 6.21
CA ASP A 65 -3.59 -33.02 6.75
C ASP A 65 -2.93 -32.04 5.78
N VAL A 66 -2.90 -32.37 4.48
CA VAL A 66 -2.45 -31.45 3.42
C VAL A 66 -3.30 -30.17 3.42
N GLN A 67 -4.62 -30.31 3.53
CA GLN A 67 -5.53 -29.17 3.62
C GLN A 67 -5.25 -28.28 4.84
N ALA A 68 -4.98 -28.87 6.00
CA ALA A 68 -4.66 -28.13 7.22
C ALA A 68 -3.36 -27.33 7.05
N LEU A 69 -2.33 -27.96 6.47
CA LEU A 69 -1.06 -27.29 6.14
C LEU A 69 -1.26 -26.17 5.11
N ASP A 70 -2.09 -26.37 4.10
CA ASP A 70 -2.41 -25.34 3.10
C ASP A 70 -3.15 -24.14 3.70
N VAL A 71 -4.04 -24.37 4.67
CA VAL A 71 -4.67 -23.28 5.43
C VAL A 71 -3.63 -22.54 6.27
N ARG A 72 -2.76 -23.28 6.98
CA ARG A 72 -1.68 -22.68 7.79
C ARG A 72 -0.75 -21.83 6.93
N LEU A 73 -0.32 -22.33 5.77
CA LEU A 73 0.52 -21.60 4.82
C LEU A 73 -0.18 -20.33 4.32
N SER A 74 -1.48 -20.39 4.02
CA SER A 74 -2.26 -19.21 3.63
C SER A 74 -2.36 -18.17 4.76
N GLN A 75 -2.51 -18.62 6.01
CA GLN A 75 -2.56 -17.74 7.19
C GLN A 75 -1.20 -17.08 7.43
N LEU A 76 -0.09 -17.83 7.34
CA LEU A 76 1.26 -17.30 7.46
C LEU A 76 1.58 -16.30 6.35
N ALA A 77 1.23 -16.61 5.10
CA ALA A 77 1.41 -15.70 3.97
C ALA A 77 0.55 -14.43 4.11
N HIS A 78 -0.63 -14.50 4.74
CA HIS A 78 -1.40 -13.32 5.07
C HIS A 78 -0.72 -12.51 6.18
N LYS A 79 -0.37 -13.16 7.30
CA LYS A 79 0.33 -12.53 8.44
C LYS A 79 1.58 -11.79 8.01
N ARG A 80 2.39 -12.38 7.12
CA ARG A 80 3.60 -11.77 6.55
C ARG A 80 3.31 -10.48 5.78
N ARG A 81 2.20 -10.42 5.04
CA ARG A 81 1.81 -9.26 4.23
C ARG A 81 1.12 -8.17 5.04
N THR A 82 0.55 -8.51 6.20
CA THR A 82 -0.21 -7.60 7.05
C THR A 82 0.50 -7.32 8.38
N LEU A 83 1.83 -7.40 8.40
CA LEU A 83 2.61 -7.00 9.55
C LEU A 83 2.33 -5.52 9.88
N PRO A 84 2.00 -5.18 11.14
CA PRO A 84 1.70 -3.80 11.53
C PRO A 84 2.90 -2.86 11.29
N GLU A 85 4.12 -3.39 11.32
CA GLU A 85 5.34 -2.65 11.06
C GLU A 85 5.37 -2.06 9.65
N HIS A 86 4.67 -2.64 8.66
CA HIS A 86 4.56 -2.02 7.34
C HIS A 86 3.86 -0.66 7.41
N THR A 87 2.72 -0.61 8.09
CA THR A 87 1.96 0.64 8.24
C THR A 87 2.72 1.67 9.07
N GLU A 88 3.44 1.23 10.10
CA GLU A 88 4.29 2.09 10.91
C GLU A 88 5.42 2.72 10.07
N ILE A 89 6.14 1.91 9.30
CA ILE A 89 7.22 2.37 8.41
C ILE A 89 6.68 3.36 7.36
N ASP A 90 5.52 3.07 6.77
CA ASP A 90 4.92 3.96 5.77
C ASP A 90 4.59 5.33 6.36
N THR A 91 4.03 5.36 7.59
CA THR A 91 3.74 6.62 8.28
C THR A 91 5.02 7.39 8.63
N LEU A 92 6.03 6.71 9.17
CA LEU A 92 7.31 7.34 9.52
C LEU A 92 8.05 7.88 8.29
N ASN A 93 7.97 7.18 7.15
CA ASN A 93 8.57 7.65 5.89
C ASN A 93 7.85 8.88 5.33
N ALA A 94 6.52 8.97 5.47
CA ALA A 94 5.77 10.13 5.07
C ALA A 94 6.19 11.36 5.91
N ASP A 95 6.27 11.20 7.24
CA ASP A 95 6.71 12.26 8.15
C ASP A 95 8.18 12.66 7.88
N HIS A 96 9.04 11.68 7.61
CA HIS A 96 10.45 11.91 7.27
C HIS A 96 10.61 12.72 6.00
N THR A 97 9.82 12.42 4.97
CA THR A 97 9.83 13.18 3.71
C THR A 97 9.42 14.63 3.95
N GLN A 98 8.34 14.86 4.71
CA GLN A 98 7.88 16.21 5.05
C GLN A 98 8.94 17.01 5.81
N LEU A 99 9.59 16.41 6.82
CA LEU A 99 10.64 17.09 7.59
C LEU A 99 11.90 17.35 6.77
N ARG A 100 12.27 16.44 5.85
CA ARG A 100 13.38 16.68 4.92
C ARG A 100 13.11 17.87 4.00
N ASP A 101 11.90 17.99 3.47
CA ASP A 101 11.53 19.12 2.60
C ASP A 101 11.62 20.45 3.36
N LEU A 102 11.15 20.48 4.62
CA LEU A 102 11.29 21.64 5.49
C LEU A 102 12.75 21.96 5.81
N LEU A 103 13.58 20.94 6.06
CA LEU A 103 15.01 21.12 6.31
C LEU A 103 15.72 21.72 5.09
N ILE A 104 15.43 21.21 3.89
CA ILE A 104 15.99 21.73 2.64
C ILE A 104 15.57 23.19 2.42
N ALA A 105 14.31 23.53 2.70
CA ALA A 105 13.83 24.90 2.62
C ALA A 105 14.58 25.82 3.61
N ALA A 106 14.75 25.39 4.86
CA ALA A 106 15.48 26.15 5.88
C ALA A 106 16.96 26.35 5.50
N GLN A 107 17.63 25.32 4.99
CA GLN A 107 19.02 25.40 4.52
C GLN A 107 19.18 26.32 3.30
N THR A 108 18.18 26.33 2.42
CA THR A 108 18.17 27.24 1.26
C THR A 108 18.04 28.69 1.73
N GLU A 109 17.11 28.96 2.65
CA GLU A 109 16.92 30.27 3.26
C GLU A 109 18.16 30.75 4.03
N GLU A 110 18.85 29.83 4.73
CA GLU A 110 20.13 30.11 5.38
C GLU A 110 21.19 30.54 4.37
N SER A 111 21.31 29.80 3.25
CA SER A 111 22.28 30.11 2.20
C SER A 111 22.04 31.47 1.57
N ASP A 112 20.77 31.80 1.30
CA ASP A 112 20.40 33.10 0.73
C ASP A 112 20.63 34.24 1.72
N THR A 113 20.30 34.04 3.01
CA THR A 113 20.57 35.04 4.06
C THR A 113 22.06 35.22 4.32
N ALA A 114 22.87 34.15 4.19
CA ALA A 114 24.33 34.26 4.27
C ALA A 114 24.91 35.13 3.15
N ARG A 115 24.36 35.04 1.93
CA ARG A 115 24.74 35.92 0.81
C ARG A 115 24.32 37.37 1.07
N GLU A 116 23.14 37.58 1.62
CA GLU A 116 22.65 38.91 2.04
C GLU A 116 23.57 39.54 3.10
N GLN A 117 23.97 38.76 4.11
CA GLN A 117 24.90 39.19 5.13
C GLN A 117 26.23 39.63 4.52
N THR A 118 26.84 38.79 3.66
CA THR A 118 28.11 39.12 2.99
C THR A 118 28.00 40.41 2.18
N LYS A 119 26.86 40.64 1.51
CA LYS A 119 26.65 41.88 0.76
C LYS A 119 26.53 43.09 1.67
N ALA A 120 25.77 43.00 2.75
CA ALA A 120 25.62 44.08 3.72
C ALA A 120 26.98 44.45 4.36
N GLU A 121 27.78 43.45 4.74
CA GLU A 121 29.15 43.63 5.26
C GLU A 121 30.07 44.30 4.22
N GLN A 122 29.96 43.94 2.93
CA GLN A 122 30.71 44.59 1.85
C GLN A 122 30.31 46.06 1.67
N ASP A 123 29.02 46.38 1.79
CA ASP A 123 28.53 47.76 1.68
C ASP A 123 29.05 48.63 2.85
N VAL A 124 29.08 48.09 4.08
CA VAL A 124 29.72 48.74 5.25
C VAL A 124 31.19 49.00 4.96
N GLU A 125 31.94 47.99 4.49
CA GLU A 125 33.38 48.13 4.23
C GLU A 125 33.66 49.16 3.13
N GLN A 126 32.84 49.27 2.09
CA GLN A 126 32.97 50.31 1.07
C GLN A 126 32.83 51.72 1.65
N VAL A 127 31.83 51.93 2.52
CA VAL A 127 31.62 53.22 3.20
C VAL A 127 32.77 53.52 4.15
N ARG A 128 33.22 52.53 4.93
CA ARG A 128 34.34 52.64 5.85
C ARG A 128 35.64 53.02 5.13
N GLN A 129 35.95 52.38 4.01
CA GLN A 129 37.13 52.71 3.21
C GLN A 129 37.06 54.12 2.63
N ARG A 130 35.86 54.58 2.22
CA ARG A 130 35.68 55.96 1.74
C ARG A 130 35.88 56.97 2.87
N ALA A 131 35.22 56.75 4.02
CA ALA A 131 35.38 57.60 5.19
C ALA A 131 36.85 57.70 5.64
N ALA A 132 37.59 56.59 5.63
CA ALA A 132 39.01 56.57 5.96
C ALA A 132 39.88 57.39 4.98
N ARG A 133 39.58 57.34 3.67
CA ARG A 133 40.28 58.18 2.68
C ARG A 133 39.99 59.66 2.88
N ASP A 134 38.74 60.01 3.13
CA ASP A 134 38.29 61.39 3.32
C ASP A 134 38.86 61.96 4.63
N GLN A 135 38.86 61.18 5.71
CA GLN A 135 39.51 61.54 6.98
C GLN A 135 41.02 61.74 6.81
N LYS A 136 41.72 60.83 6.12
CA LYS A 136 43.15 60.99 5.84
C LYS A 136 43.46 62.26 5.04
N ARG A 137 42.58 62.63 4.10
CA ARG A 137 42.70 63.86 3.32
C ARG A 137 42.52 65.10 4.20
N LEU A 138 41.54 65.08 5.11
CA LEU A 138 41.33 66.14 6.11
C LEU A 138 42.58 66.31 6.99
N ASP A 139 43.08 65.21 7.56
CA ASP A 139 44.22 65.19 8.49
C ASP A 139 45.54 65.60 7.85
N SER A 140 45.69 65.36 6.53
CA SER A 140 46.90 65.73 5.79
C SER A 140 47.09 67.25 5.61
N GLY A 141 46.05 68.05 5.85
CA GLY A 141 46.08 69.50 5.61
C GLY A 141 46.20 69.89 4.14
N ALA A 142 46.04 68.94 3.20
CA ALA A 142 46.16 69.18 1.76
C ALA A 142 45.02 70.06 1.18
N VAL A 143 43.93 70.25 1.94
CA VAL A 143 42.80 71.10 1.56
C VAL A 143 42.97 72.46 2.24
N THR A 144 43.23 73.50 1.45
CA THR A 144 43.57 74.84 1.93
C THR A 144 42.41 75.83 1.90
N SER A 145 41.36 75.54 1.13
CA SER A 145 40.15 76.36 1.04
C SER A 145 39.23 76.08 2.24
N PRO A 146 38.81 77.09 3.02
CA PRO A 146 37.90 76.91 4.15
C PRO A 146 36.58 76.23 3.76
N LYS A 147 36.08 76.54 2.56
CA LYS A 147 34.83 75.97 2.05
C LYS A 147 34.97 74.48 1.69
N ASP A 148 36.13 74.09 1.17
CA ASP A 148 36.39 72.68 0.83
C ASP A 148 36.62 71.84 2.10
N LEU A 149 37.18 72.43 3.16
CA LEU A 149 37.28 71.80 4.48
C LEU A 149 35.90 71.56 5.10
N GLU A 150 35.02 72.57 5.09
CA GLU A 150 33.65 72.44 5.59
C GLU A 150 32.87 71.36 4.82
N ASN A 151 32.97 71.35 3.49
CA ASN A 151 32.36 70.31 2.66
C ASN A 151 32.90 68.90 3.01
N LEU A 152 34.22 68.74 3.16
CA LEU A 152 34.83 67.46 3.51
C LEU A 152 34.39 66.97 4.90
N GLN A 153 34.26 67.87 5.88
CA GLN A 153 33.74 67.54 7.21
C GLN A 153 32.27 67.09 7.15
N HIS A 154 31.43 67.76 6.35
CA HIS A 154 30.05 67.33 6.13
C HIS A 154 29.95 65.97 5.44
N GLU A 155 30.81 65.70 4.44
CA GLU A 155 30.88 64.40 3.77
C GLU A 155 31.26 63.29 4.75
N ILE A 156 32.29 63.49 5.58
CA ILE A 156 32.70 62.53 6.62
C ILE A 156 31.55 62.26 7.60
N ALA A 157 30.86 63.31 8.09
CA ALA A 157 29.73 63.15 8.98
C ALA A 157 28.57 62.38 8.33
N SER A 158 28.30 62.64 7.05
CA SER A 158 27.29 61.89 6.28
C SER A 158 27.69 60.43 6.06
N LEU A 159 28.97 60.14 5.83
CA LEU A 159 29.48 58.76 5.69
C LEU A 159 29.40 58.01 7.02
N ALA A 160 29.72 58.67 8.14
CA ALA A 160 29.59 58.08 9.47
C ALA A 160 28.13 57.70 9.78
N LYS A 161 27.18 58.58 9.47
CA LYS A 161 25.75 58.26 9.61
C LYS A 161 25.35 57.06 8.76
N ARG A 162 25.76 57.05 7.48
CA ARG A 162 25.45 55.95 6.56
C ARG A 162 26.11 54.63 6.96
N GLN A 163 27.31 54.69 7.55
CA GLN A 163 27.96 53.51 8.11
C GLN A 163 27.12 52.92 9.24
N GLY A 164 26.65 53.75 10.19
CA GLY A 164 25.75 53.30 11.25
C GLY A 164 24.47 52.67 10.70
N ASP A 165 23.80 53.32 9.75
CA ASP A 165 22.59 52.78 9.11
C ASP A 165 22.85 51.40 8.45
N LEU A 166 24.03 51.17 7.86
CA LEU A 166 24.41 49.90 7.25
C LEU A 166 24.83 48.84 8.28
N GLU A 167 25.47 49.23 9.38
CA GLU A 167 25.82 48.35 10.49
C GLU A 167 24.56 47.81 11.18
N ASP A 168 23.53 48.65 11.36
CA ASP A 168 22.22 48.21 11.86
C ASP A 168 21.58 47.16 10.94
N ILE A 169 21.66 47.36 9.61
CA ILE A 169 21.19 46.37 8.62
C ILE A 169 21.98 45.06 8.73
N VAL A 170 23.31 45.12 8.92
CA VAL A 170 24.13 43.91 9.11
C VAL A 170 23.65 43.14 10.35
N LEU A 171 23.39 43.83 11.47
CA LEU A 171 22.89 43.21 12.69
C LEU A 171 21.52 42.54 12.47
N GLU A 172 20.58 43.22 11.81
CA GLU A 172 19.26 42.64 11.48
C GLU A 172 19.37 41.36 10.63
N VAL A 173 20.26 41.35 9.64
CA VAL A 173 20.49 40.17 8.79
C VAL A 173 21.17 39.04 9.57
N MET A 174 22.10 39.38 10.48
CA MET A 174 22.74 38.39 11.37
C MET A 174 21.73 37.73 12.31
N GLU A 175 20.86 38.50 12.96
CA GLU A 175 19.81 37.98 13.84
C GLU A 175 18.84 37.06 13.07
N ARG A 176 18.43 37.48 11.86
CA ARG A 176 17.58 36.66 10.99
C ARG A 176 18.26 35.34 10.63
N ARG A 177 19.55 35.39 10.30
CA ARG A 177 20.33 34.20 9.96
C ARG A 177 20.43 33.24 11.15
N GLU A 178 20.71 33.76 12.34
CA GLU A 178 20.80 32.94 13.57
C GLU A 178 19.50 32.18 13.82
N SER A 179 18.35 32.86 13.72
CA SER A 179 17.03 32.21 13.84
C SER A 179 16.83 31.09 12.81
N ILE A 180 17.25 31.30 11.55
CA ILE A 180 17.14 30.28 10.50
C ILE A 180 18.06 29.09 10.81
N GLN A 181 19.27 29.34 11.32
CA GLN A 181 20.24 28.31 11.69
C GLN A 181 19.73 27.44 12.83
N GLU A 182 19.14 28.03 13.88
CA GLU A 182 18.50 27.30 14.97
C GLU A 182 17.38 26.39 14.45
N ARG A 183 16.52 26.90 13.57
CA ARG A 183 15.45 26.11 12.94
C ARG A 183 15.99 24.97 12.09
N ALA A 184 17.07 25.20 11.34
CA ALA A 184 17.71 24.16 10.54
C ALA A 184 18.34 23.07 11.42
N ALA A 185 18.95 23.45 12.54
CA ALA A 185 19.49 22.51 13.53
C ALA A 185 18.38 21.65 14.15
N GLU A 186 17.28 22.26 14.60
CA GLU A 186 16.13 21.54 15.14
C GLU A 186 15.52 20.56 14.13
N LEU A 187 15.33 20.99 12.89
CA LEU A 187 14.83 20.12 11.81
C LEU A 187 15.78 18.96 11.53
N THR A 188 17.10 19.18 11.62
CA THR A 188 18.11 18.13 11.47
C THR A 188 17.96 17.07 12.55
N GLU A 189 17.88 17.45 13.82
CA GLU A 189 17.68 16.52 14.94
C GLU A 189 16.40 15.70 14.79
N ARG A 190 15.30 16.35 14.37
CA ARG A 190 14.02 15.66 14.15
C ARG A 190 14.09 14.66 12.98
N VAL A 191 14.79 15.01 11.89
CA VAL A 191 15.03 14.10 10.75
C VAL A 191 15.84 12.89 11.20
N GLU A 192 16.92 13.10 11.96
CA GLU A 192 17.76 12.01 12.50
C GLU A 192 16.98 11.09 13.44
N SER A 193 16.14 11.67 14.31
CA SER A 193 15.26 10.91 15.19
C SER A 193 14.28 10.02 14.40
N LEU A 194 13.66 10.55 13.35
CA LEU A 194 12.79 9.75 12.48
C LEU A 194 13.55 8.65 11.74
N GLN A 195 14.76 8.93 11.25
CA GLN A 195 15.58 7.91 10.61
C GLN A 195 15.90 6.76 11.56
N ALA A 196 16.22 7.06 12.82
CA ALA A 196 16.44 6.03 13.84
C ALA A 196 15.18 5.19 14.08
N LYS A 197 14.00 5.83 14.18
CA LYS A 197 12.71 5.12 14.33
C LYS A 197 12.36 4.24 13.13
N ILE A 198 12.61 4.73 11.92
CA ILE A 198 12.45 3.93 10.68
C ILE A 198 13.37 2.70 10.73
N GLY A 199 14.62 2.88 11.15
CA GLY A 199 15.59 1.78 11.31
C GLY A 199 15.15 0.73 12.32
N ASP A 200 14.62 1.14 13.47
CA ASP A 200 14.05 0.23 14.48
C ASP A 200 12.84 -0.54 13.95
N ALA A 201 11.85 0.16 13.39
CA ALA A 201 10.64 -0.46 12.85
C ALA A 201 10.96 -1.44 11.71
N THR A 202 11.94 -1.09 10.85
CA THR A 202 12.46 -1.96 9.79
C THR A 202 13.09 -3.22 10.38
N SER A 203 13.90 -3.09 11.43
CA SER A 203 14.53 -4.24 12.09
C SER A 203 13.50 -5.17 12.74
N ARG A 204 12.47 -4.61 13.40
CA ARG A 204 11.35 -5.38 13.97
C ARG A 204 10.56 -6.14 12.89
N ARG A 205 10.24 -5.46 11.78
CA ARG A 205 9.59 -6.08 10.62
C ARG A 205 10.40 -7.27 10.10
N ASP A 206 11.70 -7.08 9.93
CA ASP A 206 12.58 -8.10 9.34
C ASP A 206 12.72 -9.31 10.26
N ALA A 207 12.87 -9.10 11.57
CA ALA A 207 12.86 -10.19 12.55
C ALA A 207 11.51 -10.96 12.57
N ALA A 208 10.39 -10.24 12.51
CA ALA A 208 9.07 -10.86 12.44
C ALA A 208 8.86 -11.64 11.14
N ALA A 209 9.32 -11.09 10.01
CA ALA A 209 9.26 -11.74 8.71
C ALA A 209 10.12 -12.99 8.66
N GLU A 210 11.34 -12.96 9.22
CA GLU A 210 12.23 -14.12 9.31
C GLU A 210 11.59 -15.26 10.12
N GLY A 211 10.97 -14.94 11.26
CA GLY A 211 10.22 -15.92 12.06
C GLY A 211 9.10 -16.59 11.26
N ILE A 212 8.32 -15.80 10.51
CA ILE A 212 7.25 -16.31 9.66
C ILE A 212 7.80 -17.13 8.48
N ASP A 213 8.89 -16.71 7.86
CA ASP A 213 9.51 -17.40 6.73
C ASP A 213 10.05 -18.78 7.16
N ASN A 214 10.59 -18.89 8.38
CA ASN A 214 10.98 -20.18 8.98
C ASN A 214 9.78 -21.11 9.23
N GLU A 215 8.65 -20.57 9.71
CA GLU A 215 7.41 -21.34 9.86
C GLU A 215 6.86 -21.80 8.50
N ILE A 216 6.88 -20.93 7.48
CA ILE A 216 6.48 -21.26 6.12
C ILE A 216 7.35 -22.38 5.56
N ALA A 217 8.68 -22.28 5.71
CA ALA A 217 9.61 -23.30 5.24
C ALA A 217 9.34 -24.67 5.90
N THR A 218 9.04 -24.67 7.21
CA THR A 218 8.71 -25.89 7.95
C THR A 218 7.40 -26.50 7.46
N ALA A 219 6.32 -25.71 7.41
CA ALA A 219 5.01 -26.18 6.95
C ALA A 219 5.02 -26.62 5.47
N THR A 220 5.87 -26.00 4.64
CA THR A 220 6.05 -26.40 3.23
C THR A 220 6.70 -27.78 3.13
N LYS A 221 7.77 -28.03 3.90
CA LYS A 221 8.42 -29.35 3.95
C LYS A 221 7.49 -30.43 4.47
N GLU A 222 6.75 -30.15 5.54
CA GLU A 222 5.72 -31.06 6.06
C GLU A 222 4.68 -31.39 4.99
N ARG A 223 4.24 -30.37 4.24
CA ARG A 223 3.26 -30.54 3.15
C ARG A 223 3.82 -31.42 2.04
N GLU A 224 5.05 -31.20 1.61
CA GLU A 224 5.71 -31.99 0.56
C GLU A 224 5.82 -33.47 0.96
N VAL A 225 6.21 -33.75 2.20
CA VAL A 225 6.32 -35.13 2.71
C VAL A 225 4.97 -35.83 2.68
N ILE A 226 3.90 -35.19 3.18
CA ILE A 226 2.57 -35.82 3.21
C ILE A 226 2.02 -35.95 1.79
N ALA A 227 2.11 -34.89 0.97
CA ALA A 227 1.62 -34.89 -0.40
C ALA A 227 2.30 -35.96 -1.27
N GLY A 228 3.59 -36.24 -1.04
CA GLY A 228 4.33 -37.31 -1.73
C GLY A 228 3.82 -38.72 -1.43
N THR A 229 3.05 -38.92 -0.36
CA THR A 229 2.43 -40.22 -0.04
C THR A 229 1.04 -40.40 -0.66
N ILE A 230 0.46 -39.34 -1.25
CA ILE A 230 -0.89 -39.34 -1.80
C ILE A 230 -0.84 -39.66 -3.31
N PRO A 231 -1.75 -40.49 -3.85
CA PRO A 231 -1.84 -40.75 -5.29
C PRO A 231 -1.99 -39.46 -6.10
N ALA A 232 -1.23 -39.34 -7.20
CA ALA A 232 -1.16 -38.13 -8.01
C ALA A 232 -2.52 -37.67 -8.56
N ASP A 233 -3.41 -38.59 -8.92
CA ASP A 233 -4.75 -38.26 -9.42
C ASP A 233 -5.62 -37.62 -8.34
N LEU A 234 -5.54 -38.11 -7.09
CA LEU A 234 -6.26 -37.55 -5.95
C LEU A 234 -5.73 -36.16 -5.60
N LEU A 235 -4.41 -36.00 -5.55
CA LEU A 235 -3.78 -34.71 -5.27
C LEU A 235 -4.07 -33.69 -6.38
N GLY A 236 -4.06 -34.11 -7.65
CA GLY A 236 -4.41 -33.25 -8.78
C GLY A 236 -5.87 -32.77 -8.75
N LEU A 237 -6.81 -33.64 -8.35
CA LEU A 237 -8.20 -33.23 -8.11
C LEU A 237 -8.28 -32.23 -6.96
N TYR A 238 -7.58 -32.49 -5.86
CA TYR A 238 -7.51 -31.59 -4.71
C TYR A 238 -6.97 -30.20 -5.08
N ASP A 239 -5.83 -30.12 -5.74
CA ASP A 239 -5.20 -28.84 -6.09
C ASP A 239 -6.07 -28.03 -7.04
N LYS A 240 -6.74 -28.71 -8.00
CA LYS A 240 -7.73 -28.07 -8.88
C LYS A 240 -8.89 -27.47 -8.09
N LEU A 241 -9.46 -28.22 -7.14
CA LEU A 241 -10.57 -27.74 -6.32
C LEU A 241 -10.13 -26.64 -5.36
N ARG A 242 -8.95 -26.76 -4.75
CA ARG A 242 -8.35 -25.76 -3.89
C ARG A 242 -8.22 -24.41 -4.61
N GLY A 243 -7.72 -24.41 -5.85
CA GLY A 243 -7.60 -23.21 -6.67
C GLY A 243 -8.95 -22.59 -7.04
N GLN A 244 -9.99 -23.41 -7.24
CA GLN A 244 -11.34 -22.94 -7.58
C GLN A 244 -12.16 -22.47 -6.38
N GLN A 245 -11.94 -23.06 -5.20
CA GLN A 245 -12.84 -22.94 -4.03
C GLN A 245 -12.22 -22.15 -2.87
N GLY A 246 -11.36 -21.18 -3.18
CA GLY A 246 -10.82 -20.23 -2.20
C GLY A 246 -9.82 -20.83 -1.22
N GLY A 247 -9.00 -21.79 -1.66
CA GLY A 247 -7.94 -22.37 -0.84
C GLY A 247 -8.34 -23.63 -0.05
N ILE A 248 -9.57 -24.11 -0.20
CA ILE A 248 -10.06 -25.34 0.43
C ILE A 248 -10.50 -26.35 -0.64
N GLY A 249 -9.70 -27.40 -0.85
CA GLY A 249 -9.96 -28.50 -1.79
C GLY A 249 -10.62 -29.73 -1.16
N ALA A 250 -10.37 -29.99 0.12
CA ALA A 250 -10.93 -31.12 0.88
C ALA A 250 -11.57 -30.66 2.19
N ALA A 251 -12.63 -31.34 2.62
CA ALA A 251 -13.34 -31.03 3.86
C ALA A 251 -13.72 -32.31 4.59
N ARG A 252 -13.61 -32.28 5.92
CA ARG A 252 -14.08 -33.35 6.78
C ARG A 252 -15.61 -33.35 6.82
N LEU A 253 -16.20 -34.54 6.72
CA LEU A 253 -17.59 -34.76 7.11
C LEU A 253 -17.63 -34.99 8.62
N TYR A 254 -18.28 -34.08 9.35
CA TYR A 254 -18.38 -34.12 10.80
C TYR A 254 -19.85 -34.01 11.21
N GLN A 255 -20.39 -35.02 11.88
CA GLN A 255 -21.79 -35.04 12.36
C GLN A 255 -22.81 -34.61 11.29
N ARG A 256 -22.80 -35.26 10.12
CA ARG A 256 -23.68 -34.94 8.97
C ARG A 256 -23.48 -33.55 8.34
N ARG A 257 -22.46 -32.80 8.75
CA ARG A 257 -22.12 -31.47 8.22
C ARG A 257 -20.79 -31.49 7.49
N CYS A 258 -20.72 -30.80 6.35
CA CYS A 258 -19.46 -30.55 5.66
C CYS A 258 -18.71 -29.40 6.33
N ASP A 259 -17.51 -29.63 6.88
CA ASP A 259 -16.73 -28.57 7.54
C ASP A 259 -16.26 -27.46 6.56
N GLY A 260 -16.28 -27.73 5.25
CA GLY A 260 -15.90 -26.77 4.23
C GLY A 260 -16.94 -25.67 3.98
N CYS A 261 -18.21 -26.04 3.75
CA CYS A 261 -19.31 -25.08 3.58
C CYS A 261 -20.14 -24.85 4.85
N ARG A 262 -19.90 -25.63 5.90
CA ARG A 262 -20.60 -25.61 7.18
C ARG A 262 -22.11 -25.87 7.07
N GLN A 263 -22.56 -26.48 5.97
CA GLN A 263 -23.94 -26.87 5.76
C GLN A 263 -24.13 -28.35 6.10
N GLU A 264 -25.28 -28.65 6.70
CA GLU A 264 -25.74 -30.03 6.89
C GLU A 264 -26.11 -30.64 5.54
N LEU A 265 -25.73 -31.91 5.35
CA LEU A 265 -26.04 -32.65 4.13
C LEU A 265 -27.51 -33.05 4.14
N ALA A 266 -28.13 -33.03 2.96
CA ALA A 266 -29.48 -33.55 2.80
C ALA A 266 -29.49 -35.07 3.11
N ILE A 267 -30.62 -35.59 3.59
CA ILE A 267 -30.76 -37.01 3.94
C ILE A 267 -30.44 -37.92 2.74
N THR A 268 -30.80 -37.50 1.52
CA THR A 268 -30.47 -38.22 0.28
C THR A 268 -28.96 -38.26 0.03
N GLU A 269 -28.27 -37.12 0.12
CA GLU A 269 -26.82 -37.00 -0.05
C GLU A 269 -26.08 -37.83 1.03
N LEU A 270 -26.57 -37.83 2.26
CA LEU A 270 -25.99 -38.62 3.35
C LEU A 270 -26.12 -40.12 3.12
N ASN A 271 -27.27 -40.57 2.59
CA ASN A 271 -27.46 -41.98 2.22
C ASN A 271 -26.56 -42.38 1.05
N GLU A 272 -26.36 -41.50 0.06
CA GLU A 272 -25.43 -41.72 -1.04
C GLU A 272 -23.99 -41.87 -0.53
N VAL A 273 -23.52 -40.96 0.33
CA VAL A 273 -22.19 -41.01 0.97
C VAL A 273 -22.00 -42.28 1.80
N ARG A 274 -23.04 -42.72 2.52
CA ARG A 274 -23.03 -43.96 3.31
C ARG A 274 -22.96 -45.21 2.43
N SER A 275 -23.68 -45.21 1.31
CA SER A 275 -23.73 -46.34 0.38
C SER A 275 -22.51 -46.46 -0.54
N ALA A 276 -21.76 -45.37 -0.72
CA ALA A 276 -20.55 -45.34 -1.53
C ALA A 276 -19.45 -46.23 -0.91
N ALA A 277 -18.71 -46.95 -1.75
CA ALA A 277 -17.60 -47.78 -1.30
C ALA A 277 -16.55 -46.94 -0.55
N PRO A 278 -15.83 -47.48 0.46
CA PRO A 278 -14.89 -46.71 1.27
C PRO A 278 -13.77 -46.02 0.47
N ASP A 279 -13.37 -46.61 -0.65
CA ASP A 279 -12.37 -46.10 -1.58
C ASP A 279 -12.93 -45.07 -2.57
N THR A 280 -14.24 -44.96 -2.75
CA THR A 280 -14.84 -43.96 -3.64
C THR A 280 -14.65 -42.55 -3.09
N VAL A 281 -14.08 -41.65 -3.90
CA VAL A 281 -13.92 -40.24 -3.52
C VAL A 281 -15.21 -39.49 -3.78
N VAL A 282 -15.89 -39.11 -2.70
CA VAL A 282 -17.16 -38.39 -2.74
C VAL A 282 -16.91 -36.89 -2.69
N ARG A 283 -17.82 -36.11 -3.31
CA ARG A 283 -17.78 -34.64 -3.28
C ARG A 283 -19.09 -34.13 -2.71
N CYS A 284 -19.02 -33.02 -1.98
CA CYS A 284 -20.22 -32.34 -1.48
C CYS A 284 -20.98 -31.68 -2.64
N GLU A 285 -22.30 -31.84 -2.71
CA GLU A 285 -23.11 -31.24 -3.77
C GLU A 285 -23.13 -29.71 -3.69
N ASN A 286 -23.08 -29.16 -2.48
CA ASN A 286 -23.18 -27.73 -2.23
C ASN A 286 -21.90 -26.97 -2.60
N CYS A 287 -20.72 -27.47 -2.20
CA CYS A 287 -19.44 -26.76 -2.38
C CYS A 287 -18.46 -27.46 -3.31
N ARG A 288 -18.79 -28.65 -3.84
CA ARG A 288 -17.99 -29.46 -4.77
C ARG A 288 -16.60 -29.89 -4.28
N ARG A 289 -16.26 -29.58 -3.02
CA ARG A 289 -15.03 -30.02 -2.36
C ARG A 289 -15.06 -31.52 -2.13
N ILE A 290 -13.87 -32.13 -2.05
CA ILE A 290 -13.73 -33.55 -1.66
C ILE A 290 -14.24 -33.70 -0.23
N LEU A 291 -15.19 -34.61 -0.04
CA LEU A 291 -15.80 -34.88 1.26
C LEU A 291 -15.15 -36.13 1.85
N VAL A 292 -14.30 -35.93 2.85
CA VAL A 292 -13.55 -37.01 3.50
C VAL A 292 -14.36 -37.57 4.65
N ARG A 293 -14.60 -38.90 4.60
CA ARG A 293 -15.29 -39.65 5.63
C ARG A 293 -14.33 -40.00 6.77
N THR A 294 -14.73 -39.69 7.99
CA THR A 294 -13.98 -39.96 9.22
C THR A 294 -14.88 -40.69 10.23
N PRO A 295 -14.34 -41.27 11.31
CA PRO A 295 -15.17 -41.89 12.37
C PRO A 295 -16.20 -40.92 12.99
N GLU A 296 -15.95 -39.62 12.88
CA GLU A 296 -16.81 -38.55 13.43
C GLU A 296 -17.91 -38.11 12.45
N SER A 297 -17.99 -38.71 11.26
CA SER A 297 -18.95 -38.32 10.22
C SER A 297 -20.42 -38.52 10.62
N GLY A 298 -20.70 -39.39 11.60
CA GLY A 298 -22.06 -39.73 12.02
C GLY A 298 -22.82 -40.56 10.97
N LEU A 299 -22.05 -41.31 10.17
CA LEU A 299 -22.54 -42.24 9.15
C LEU A 299 -22.78 -43.63 9.73
#